data_AF-A0A2E0R0A6-F1
#
_entry.id   AF-A0A2E0R0A6-F1
#
_cell.length_a   1.000
_cell.length_b   1.000
_cell.length_c   1.000
_cell.angle_alpha   90.00
_cell.angle_beta   90.00
_cell.angle_gamma   90.00
#
_symmetry.space_group_name_H-M   'P 1'
#
loop_
_entity.id
_entity.type
_entity.pdbx_description
1 polymer ?
#
loop_
_entity_poly.entity_id
_entity_poly.type
_entity_poly.pdbx_seq_one_letter_code
_entity_poly.pdbx_strand_id
1 'polypeptide(L)'
;MRSILHLSVVLLFSSALHAELPKESGHGIEFLPKDRSAPIDKGMDDEEILEQRKAVKSGGFRPEGSERKGWGLLENSDFLSMDGHYVILPKNSVVFVPESRKENILSKPEGKMLTWLEFQTRFRALVYPIEVTMKEVSGEEPIAPEKLEAADRSNRIVVAVLSQNPVSVIPAKESKESTAP
;
A
#
# COMPACT_ATOMS: atom_id res chain seq x y z
N MET A 1 -10.10 44.42 -48.32
CA MET A 1 -9.17 44.72 -47.20
C MET A 1 -9.85 44.18 -45.93
N ARG A 2 -9.39 43.15 -45.21
CA ARG A 2 -8.06 42.63 -44.90
C ARG A 2 -8.12 41.11 -44.65
N SER A 3 -6.95 40.49 -44.75
CA SER A 3 -6.66 39.07 -44.93
C SER A 3 -7.07 38.13 -43.80
N ILE A 4 -7.51 36.94 -44.20
CA ILE A 4 -7.56 35.71 -43.40
C ILE A 4 -6.14 35.13 -43.41
N LEU A 5 -5.41 35.21 -42.29
CA LEU A 5 -4.10 34.57 -42.16
C LEU A 5 -4.28 33.11 -41.75
N HIS A 6 -3.88 32.21 -42.64
CA HIS A 6 -3.58 30.81 -42.34
C HIS A 6 -2.43 30.74 -41.32
N LEU A 7 -2.61 29.94 -40.26
CA LEU A 7 -1.52 29.51 -39.40
C LEU A 7 -1.50 27.97 -39.40
N SER A 8 -0.76 27.43 -40.35
CA SER A 8 -0.38 26.01 -40.41
C SER A 8 0.72 25.75 -39.39
N VAL A 9 0.42 25.02 -38.33
CA VAL A 9 1.43 24.50 -37.40
C VAL A 9 1.89 23.14 -37.92
N VAL A 10 3.11 23.11 -38.46
CA VAL A 10 3.79 21.92 -38.95
C VAL A 10 4.36 21.14 -37.76
N LEU A 11 3.80 19.96 -37.50
CA LEU A 11 4.33 18.96 -36.58
C LEU A 11 5.55 18.28 -37.24
N LEU A 12 6.76 18.63 -36.78
CA LEU A 12 7.97 17.88 -37.10
C LEU A 12 8.10 16.70 -36.12
N PHE A 13 7.74 15.50 -36.59
CA PHE A 13 8.09 14.25 -35.94
C PHE A 13 9.59 14.00 -36.14
N SER A 14 10.37 14.13 -35.07
CA SER A 14 11.77 13.72 -35.03
C SER A 14 11.82 12.21 -34.79
N SER A 15 11.95 11.43 -35.85
CA SER A 15 12.20 9.99 -35.78
C SER A 15 13.65 9.76 -35.37
N ALA A 16 13.88 9.57 -34.08
CA ALA A 16 15.14 9.13 -33.53
C ALA A 16 15.38 7.65 -33.88
N LEU A 17 16.50 7.45 -34.58
CA LEU A 17 17.16 6.21 -34.95
C LEU A 17 17.27 5.26 -33.74
N HIS A 18 16.54 4.13 -33.75
CA HIS A 18 16.83 3.00 -32.86
C HIS A 18 18.05 2.26 -33.41
N ALA A 19 19.20 2.43 -32.78
CA ALA A 19 20.32 1.52 -32.96
C ALA A 19 19.93 0.16 -32.37
N GLU A 20 19.84 -0.86 -33.22
CA GLU A 20 19.63 -2.24 -32.80
C GLU A 20 20.85 -2.72 -31.99
N LEU A 21 20.65 -2.96 -30.70
CA LEU A 21 21.57 -3.74 -29.88
C LEU A 21 21.47 -5.22 -30.32
N PRO A 22 22.58 -5.97 -30.41
CA PRO A 22 22.52 -7.39 -30.70
C PRO A 22 21.70 -8.11 -29.62
N LYS A 23 20.62 -8.76 -30.05
CA LYS A 23 19.83 -9.66 -29.22
C LYS A 23 20.64 -10.95 -29.00
N GLU A 24 21.56 -10.94 -28.05
CA GLU A 24 22.01 -12.18 -27.45
C GLU A 24 20.88 -12.71 -26.55
N SER A 25 19.95 -13.45 -27.15
CA SER A 25 19.04 -14.29 -26.40
C SER A 25 19.87 -15.28 -25.59
N GLY A 26 19.76 -15.26 -24.26
CA GLY A 26 20.48 -16.14 -23.33
C GLY A 26 20.09 -17.62 -23.40
N HIS A 27 19.80 -18.13 -24.59
CA HIS A 27 19.40 -19.50 -24.89
C HIS A 27 20.20 -20.05 -26.09
N GLY A 28 21.48 -19.69 -26.17
CA GLY A 28 22.42 -20.37 -27.08
C GLY A 28 22.51 -21.86 -26.74
N ILE A 29 22.70 -22.69 -27.76
CA ILE A 29 22.80 -24.15 -27.64
C ILE A 29 24.02 -24.51 -26.75
N GLU A 30 25.03 -23.63 -26.69
CA GLU A 30 26.18 -23.75 -25.80
C GLU A 30 25.83 -23.72 -24.30
N PHE A 31 24.69 -23.15 -23.91
CA PHE A 31 24.22 -23.13 -22.52
C PHE A 31 23.40 -24.35 -22.13
N LEU A 32 23.13 -25.26 -23.07
CA LEU A 32 22.49 -26.52 -22.74
C LEU A 32 23.52 -27.45 -22.11
N PRO A 33 23.27 -27.99 -20.90
CA PRO A 33 24.15 -29.00 -20.32
C PRO A 33 24.21 -30.18 -21.31
N LYS A 34 25.44 -30.56 -21.70
CA LYS A 34 25.68 -31.64 -22.67
C LYS A 34 25.22 -33.01 -22.16
N ASP A 35 25.02 -33.11 -20.86
CA ASP A 35 24.54 -34.28 -20.15
C ASP A 35 23.02 -34.17 -19.89
N ARG A 36 22.25 -34.17 -20.98
CA ARG A 36 20.79 -34.34 -20.92
C ARG A 36 20.49 -35.82 -20.97
N SER A 37 20.78 -36.56 -19.89
CA SER A 37 20.04 -37.80 -19.67
C SER A 37 18.56 -37.38 -19.55
N ALA A 38 17.67 -37.98 -20.35
CA ALA A 38 16.25 -37.75 -20.18
C ALA A 38 15.88 -38.08 -18.71
N PRO A 39 15.03 -37.30 -18.03
CA PRO A 39 14.64 -37.58 -16.63
C PRO A 39 13.96 -38.94 -16.40
N ILE A 40 13.86 -39.76 -17.45
CA ILE A 40 13.04 -40.96 -17.56
C ILE A 40 13.87 -42.24 -17.25
N ASP A 41 15.21 -42.18 -17.25
CA ASP A 41 16.04 -43.39 -17.02
C ASP A 41 16.01 -43.90 -15.58
N LYS A 42 15.46 -43.11 -14.65
CA LYS A 42 15.06 -43.58 -13.32
C LYS A 42 13.55 -43.47 -13.23
N GLY A 43 12.85 -44.46 -13.77
CA GLY A 43 11.44 -44.67 -13.49
C GLY A 43 11.29 -44.85 -11.98
N MET A 44 10.92 -43.77 -11.31
CA MET A 44 10.72 -43.76 -9.87
C MET A 44 9.27 -44.19 -9.64
N ASP A 45 9.06 -45.30 -8.93
CA ASP A 45 7.73 -45.85 -8.73
C ASP A 45 6.86 -44.86 -7.94
N ASP A 46 5.55 -44.83 -8.23
CA ASP A 46 4.60 -43.89 -7.61
C ASP A 46 4.62 -43.94 -6.08
N GLU A 47 4.93 -45.11 -5.51
CA GLU A 47 5.10 -45.33 -4.07
C GLU A 47 6.33 -44.61 -3.53
N GLU A 48 7.45 -44.67 -4.25
CA GLU A 48 8.70 -43.97 -3.91
C GLU A 48 8.52 -42.45 -4.01
N ILE A 49 7.74 -41.98 -4.99
CA ILE A 49 7.38 -40.56 -5.14
C ILE A 49 6.52 -40.08 -3.96
N LEU A 50 5.58 -40.91 -3.50
CA LEU A 50 4.76 -40.62 -2.33
C LEU A 50 5.56 -40.59 -1.03
N GLU A 51 6.55 -41.46 -0.87
CA GLU A 51 7.46 -41.45 0.28
C GLU A 51 8.37 -40.23 0.28
N GLN A 52 8.93 -39.84 -0.87
CA GLN A 52 9.71 -38.60 -0.97
C GLN A 52 8.86 -37.37 -0.65
N ARG A 53 7.60 -37.31 -1.10
CA ARG A 53 6.69 -36.20 -0.77
C ARG A 53 6.32 -36.16 0.72
N LYS A 54 6.29 -37.31 1.39
CA LYS A 54 6.09 -37.39 2.86
C LYS A 54 7.36 -37.01 3.62
N ALA A 55 8.54 -37.36 3.10
CA ALA A 55 9.83 -37.05 3.71
C ALA A 55 10.22 -35.58 3.55
N VAL A 56 9.90 -34.97 2.39
CA VAL A 56 10.00 -33.53 2.17
C VAL A 56 8.80 -32.88 2.85
N LYS A 57 8.91 -32.64 4.16
CA LYS A 57 7.99 -31.74 4.88
C LYS A 57 7.81 -30.50 4.02
N SER A 58 6.57 -30.13 3.73
CA SER A 58 6.14 -29.00 2.89
C SER A 58 6.53 -27.61 3.43
N GLY A 59 7.63 -27.51 4.18
CA GLY A 59 8.30 -26.26 4.48
C GLY A 59 9.35 -26.02 3.41
N GLY A 60 9.12 -25.06 2.51
CA GLY A 60 10.17 -24.57 1.62
C GLY A 60 11.45 -24.25 2.40
N PHE A 61 12.59 -24.22 1.71
CA PHE A 61 13.91 -23.92 2.29
C PHE A 61 13.82 -22.72 3.24
N ARG A 62 13.97 -23.00 4.54
CA ARG A 62 14.01 -22.00 5.61
C ARG A 62 15.41 -22.07 6.22
N PRO A 63 16.22 -21.00 6.11
CA PRO A 63 17.50 -20.98 6.78
C PRO A 63 17.29 -21.11 8.30
N GLU A 64 18.09 -21.97 8.92
CA GLU A 64 18.06 -22.22 10.35
C GLU A 64 18.35 -20.90 11.09
N GLY A 65 17.44 -20.49 11.99
CA GLY A 65 17.52 -19.19 12.70
C GLY A 65 16.71 -18.04 12.10
N SER A 66 15.98 -18.23 10.99
CA SER A 66 15.05 -17.20 10.51
C SER A 66 13.70 -17.29 11.23
N GLU A 67 13.64 -16.85 12.49
CA GLU A 67 12.37 -16.38 13.04
C GLU A 67 11.99 -15.12 12.29
N ARG A 68 11.24 -15.24 11.19
CA ARG A 68 10.56 -14.07 10.65
C ARG A 68 9.56 -13.67 11.72
N LYS A 69 9.90 -12.65 12.51
CA LYS A 69 8.92 -11.91 13.31
C LYS A 69 7.86 -11.45 12.31
N GLY A 70 6.75 -12.19 12.26
CA GLY A 70 5.73 -11.99 11.24
C GLY A 70 5.24 -10.55 11.32
N TRP A 71 5.07 -9.89 10.19
CA TRP A 71 4.41 -8.60 10.14
C TRP A 71 2.94 -8.79 10.52
N GLY A 72 2.60 -8.57 11.79
CA GLY A 72 1.25 -8.71 12.29
C GLY A 72 0.38 -7.56 11.76
N LEU A 73 -0.69 -7.88 11.02
CA LEU A 73 -1.66 -6.88 10.57
C LEU A 73 -2.23 -6.10 11.76
N LEU A 74 -2.58 -6.81 12.84
CA LEU A 74 -3.19 -6.20 14.03
C LEU A 74 -2.22 -5.28 14.77
N GLU A 75 -0.92 -5.57 14.75
CA GLU A 75 0.11 -4.75 15.41
C GLU A 75 0.31 -3.41 14.69
N ASN A 76 0.09 -3.41 13.38
CA ASN A 76 0.29 -2.26 12.48
C ASN A 76 -1.02 -1.61 12.05
N SER A 77 -2.10 -1.81 12.82
CA SER A 77 -3.40 -1.21 12.57
C SER A 77 -3.94 -0.47 13.78
N ASP A 78 -4.78 0.51 13.52
CA ASP A 78 -5.67 1.12 14.51
C ASP A 78 -7.10 0.62 14.25
N PHE A 79 -7.94 0.63 15.28
CA PHE A 79 -9.30 0.12 15.20
C PHE A 79 -10.28 1.19 15.67
N LEU A 80 -11.31 1.43 14.86
CA LEU A 80 -12.48 2.21 15.29
C LEU A 80 -13.65 1.28 15.52
N SER A 81 -14.43 1.53 16.55
CA SER A 81 -15.62 0.75 16.88
C SER A 81 -16.84 1.61 17.19
N MET A 82 -18.00 1.08 16.82
CA MET A 82 -19.30 1.65 17.13
C MET A 82 -20.36 0.55 17.04
N ASP A 83 -21.25 0.47 18.04
CA ASP A 83 -22.44 -0.40 18.00
C ASP A 83 -22.11 -1.88 17.66
N GLY A 84 -21.07 -2.43 18.28
CA GLY A 84 -20.62 -3.82 18.05
C GLY A 84 -20.03 -4.09 16.67
N HIS A 85 -19.72 -3.04 15.89
CA HIS A 85 -19.01 -3.13 14.62
C HIS A 85 -17.66 -2.44 14.74
N TYR A 86 -16.68 -2.92 13.99
CA TYR A 86 -15.36 -2.30 13.94
C TYR A 86 -14.82 -2.20 12.50
N VAL A 87 -13.90 -1.26 12.30
CA VAL A 87 -13.12 -1.14 11.06
C VAL A 87 -11.64 -1.13 11.40
N ILE A 88 -10.84 -1.75 10.52
CA ILE A 88 -9.39 -1.74 10.59
C ILE A 88 -8.89 -0.58 9.77
N LEU A 89 -8.04 0.25 10.37
CA LEU A 89 -7.39 1.36 9.72
C LEU A 89 -5.86 1.18 9.75
N PRO A 90 -5.13 1.67 8.75
CA PRO A 90 -3.67 1.76 8.83
C PRO A 90 -3.25 2.60 10.03
N LYS A 91 -2.08 2.28 10.62
CA LYS A 91 -1.50 3.11 11.68
C LYS A 91 -1.34 4.57 11.22
N ASN A 92 -1.57 5.50 12.13
CA ASN A 92 -1.46 6.96 11.88
C ASN A 92 -2.39 7.49 10.78
N SER A 93 -3.44 6.75 10.43
CA SER A 93 -4.50 7.28 9.55
C SER A 93 -5.50 8.15 10.31
N VAL A 94 -5.63 7.95 11.62
CA VAL A 94 -6.44 8.79 12.50
C VAL A 94 -5.61 10.01 12.89
N VAL A 95 -5.99 11.17 12.37
CA VAL A 95 -5.22 12.42 12.52
C VAL A 95 -5.65 13.21 13.75
N PHE A 96 -6.94 13.16 14.07
CA PHE A 96 -7.50 13.87 15.21
C PHE A 96 -8.65 13.09 15.84
N VAL A 97 -8.71 13.14 17.17
CA VAL A 97 -9.71 12.44 17.97
C VAL A 97 -10.25 13.43 19.00
N PRO A 98 -11.52 13.83 18.89
CA PRO A 98 -12.15 14.62 19.93
C PRO A 98 -12.18 13.86 21.26
N GLU A 99 -12.07 14.58 22.38
CA GLU A 99 -12.07 13.97 23.72
C GLU A 99 -13.28 13.07 23.95
N SER A 100 -14.46 13.50 23.48
CA SER A 100 -15.73 12.77 23.60
C SER A 100 -15.81 11.47 22.79
N ARG A 101 -14.83 11.20 21.91
CA ARG A 101 -14.83 10.06 20.98
C ARG A 101 -13.64 9.11 21.18
N LYS A 102 -12.80 9.35 22.19
CA LYS A 102 -11.64 8.48 22.47
C LYS A 102 -12.03 7.04 22.77
N GLU A 103 -13.21 6.83 23.37
CA GLU A 103 -13.77 5.50 23.64
C GLU A 103 -14.00 4.66 22.38
N ASN A 104 -14.15 5.29 21.22
CA ASN A 104 -14.37 4.59 19.96
C ASN A 104 -13.07 4.03 19.37
N ILE A 105 -11.90 4.39 19.90
CA ILE A 105 -10.60 3.86 19.48
C ILE A 105 -10.26 2.65 20.33
N LEU A 106 -10.15 1.49 19.69
CA LEU A 106 -9.85 0.23 20.38
C LEU A 106 -8.38 -0.16 20.20
N SER A 107 -7.82 -0.78 21.24
CA SER A 107 -6.51 -1.45 21.15
C SER A 107 -6.60 -2.84 20.49
N LYS A 108 -7.79 -3.45 20.50
CA LYS A 108 -8.06 -4.76 19.90
C LYS A 108 -9.43 -4.73 19.22
N PRO A 109 -9.60 -5.36 18.04
CA PRO A 109 -10.88 -5.40 17.37
C PRO A 109 -11.87 -6.28 18.14
N GLU A 110 -13.10 -5.79 18.31
CA GLU A 110 -14.19 -6.53 18.94
C GLU A 110 -15.47 -6.35 18.11
N GLY A 111 -16.23 -7.43 17.95
CA GLY A 111 -17.49 -7.44 17.20
C GLY A 111 -17.35 -7.80 15.73
N LYS A 112 -18.22 -7.24 14.88
CA LYS A 112 -18.27 -7.54 13.45
C LYS A 112 -17.43 -6.56 12.64
N MET A 113 -16.51 -7.08 11.83
CA MET A 113 -15.72 -6.28 10.90
C MET A 113 -16.60 -5.70 9.79
N LEU A 114 -16.42 -4.41 9.49
CA LEU A 114 -16.94 -3.73 8.32
C LEU A 114 -15.79 -3.27 7.42
N THR A 115 -16.06 -3.14 6.13
CA THR A 115 -15.17 -2.40 5.22
C THR A 115 -15.21 -0.90 5.55
N TRP A 116 -14.17 -0.16 5.15
CA TRP A 116 -14.13 1.28 5.36
C TRP A 116 -15.36 2.00 4.79
N LEU A 117 -15.74 1.69 3.55
CA LEU A 117 -16.89 2.31 2.89
C LEU A 117 -18.20 2.04 3.64
N GLU A 118 -18.41 0.81 4.11
CA GLU A 118 -19.57 0.46 4.92
C GLU A 118 -19.58 1.17 6.27
N PHE A 119 -18.44 1.21 6.96
CA PHE A 119 -18.29 1.86 8.26
C PHE A 119 -18.56 3.36 8.15
N GLN A 120 -17.92 4.03 7.17
CA GLN A 120 -18.13 5.45 6.89
C GLN A 120 -19.60 5.73 6.54
N THR A 121 -20.23 4.90 5.71
CA THR A 121 -21.63 5.07 5.29
C THR A 121 -22.60 4.91 6.46
N ARG A 122 -22.36 3.92 7.33
CA ARG A 122 -23.23 3.64 8.48
C ARG A 122 -23.03 4.64 9.62
N PHE A 123 -21.79 5.05 9.87
CA PHE A 123 -21.40 5.88 11.01
C PHE A 123 -20.86 7.26 10.59
N ARG A 124 -21.53 7.92 9.63
CA ARG A 124 -21.14 9.26 9.11
C ARG A 124 -21.03 10.35 10.18
N ALA A 125 -21.76 10.19 11.29
CA ALA A 125 -21.72 11.10 12.42
C ALA A 125 -20.52 10.86 13.36
N LEU A 126 -19.79 9.75 13.18
CA LEU A 126 -18.60 9.42 13.98
C LEU A 126 -17.32 9.89 13.29
N VAL A 127 -17.21 9.66 11.99
CA VAL A 127 -15.97 9.87 11.23
C VAL A 127 -16.08 11.04 10.26
N TYR A 128 -14.98 11.76 10.09
CA TYR A 128 -14.81 12.81 9.10
C TYR A 128 -13.56 12.49 8.24
N PRO A 129 -13.75 11.99 7.01
CA PRO A 129 -12.63 11.75 6.10
C PRO A 129 -12.08 13.08 5.57
N ILE A 130 -10.77 13.27 5.65
CA ILE A 130 -10.07 14.39 5.02
C ILE A 130 -9.21 13.87 3.88
N GLU A 131 -9.38 14.45 2.70
CA GLU A 131 -8.55 14.11 1.55
C GLU A 131 -7.14 14.70 1.73
N VAL A 132 -6.14 13.84 1.68
CA VAL A 132 -4.73 14.20 1.78
C VAL A 132 -4.01 13.98 0.46
N THR A 133 -2.99 14.78 0.20
CA THR A 133 -2.11 14.66 -0.95
C THR A 133 -0.97 13.68 -0.67
N MET A 134 -0.29 13.22 -1.73
CA MET A 134 0.86 12.32 -1.58
C MET A 134 1.99 12.94 -0.75
N LYS A 135 2.18 14.26 -0.83
CA LYS A 135 3.18 15.00 -0.06
C LYS A 135 2.82 15.10 1.42
N GLU A 136 1.54 15.28 1.74
CA GLU A 136 1.05 15.24 3.12
C GLU A 136 1.23 13.83 3.71
N VAL A 137 0.93 12.79 2.92
CA VAL A 137 1.11 11.38 3.32
C VAL A 137 2.58 11.04 3.61
N SER A 138 3.52 11.51 2.76
CA SER A 138 4.95 11.28 2.95
C SER A 138 5.57 12.11 4.08
N GLY A 139 4.84 13.07 4.63
CA GLY A 139 5.34 14.00 5.65
C GLY A 139 6.27 15.08 5.08
N GLU A 140 6.25 15.31 3.77
CA GLU A 140 6.95 16.43 3.12
C GLU A 140 6.27 17.77 3.43
N GLU A 141 4.94 17.76 3.48
CA GLU A 141 4.11 18.92 3.81
C GLU A 141 3.20 18.58 5.00
N PRO A 142 2.96 19.53 5.94
CA PRO A 142 1.98 19.32 6.99
C PRO A 142 0.56 19.32 6.41
N ILE A 143 -0.36 18.59 7.04
CA ILE A 143 -1.79 18.69 6.71
C ILE A 143 -2.25 20.12 6.99
N ALA A 144 -2.92 20.73 6.00
CA ALA A 144 -3.39 22.10 6.12
C ALA A 144 -4.28 22.28 7.37
N PRO A 145 -3.99 23.28 8.24
CA PRO A 145 -4.69 23.45 9.52
C PRO A 145 -6.19 23.71 9.34
N GLU A 146 -6.58 24.38 8.25
CA GLU A 146 -7.99 24.61 7.90
C GLU A 146 -8.80 23.31 7.80
N LYS A 147 -8.21 22.23 7.28
CA LYS A 147 -8.85 20.91 7.19
C LYS A 147 -9.10 20.31 8.58
N LEU A 148 -8.19 20.56 9.51
CA LEU A 148 -8.26 20.07 10.90
C LEU A 148 -9.24 20.90 11.73
N GLU A 149 -9.25 22.22 11.58
CA GLU A 149 -10.18 23.12 12.29
C GLU A 149 -11.64 22.85 11.91
N ALA A 150 -11.93 22.63 10.63
CA ALA A 150 -13.28 22.26 10.18
C ALA A 150 -13.75 20.96 10.84
N ALA A 151 -12.82 20.07 11.12
CA ALA A 151 -13.11 18.79 11.71
C ALA A 151 -13.33 18.85 13.22
N ASP A 152 -12.52 19.64 13.93
CA ASP A 152 -12.67 19.92 15.37
C ASP A 152 -14.07 20.45 15.70
N ARG A 153 -14.56 21.42 14.91
CA ARG A 153 -15.93 21.97 15.05
C ARG A 153 -17.03 20.92 14.89
N SER A 154 -16.76 19.82 14.18
CA SER A 154 -17.76 18.79 13.91
C SER A 154 -17.83 17.69 14.98
N ASN A 155 -16.92 17.71 15.98
CA ASN A 155 -16.81 16.69 17.04
C ASN A 155 -16.80 15.24 16.50
N ARG A 156 -16.06 15.03 15.40
CA ARG A 156 -15.89 13.74 14.71
C ARG A 156 -14.43 13.33 14.68
N ILE A 157 -14.20 12.03 14.60
CA ILE A 157 -12.87 11.44 14.43
C ILE A 157 -12.38 11.71 13.01
N VAL A 158 -11.20 12.28 12.88
CA VAL A 158 -10.63 12.67 11.59
C VAL A 158 -9.76 11.56 11.06
N VAL A 159 -10.08 11.09 9.87
CA VAL A 159 -9.34 10.02 9.20
C VAL A 159 -8.78 10.55 7.89
N ALA A 160 -7.48 10.44 7.70
CA ALA A 160 -6.81 10.76 6.45
C ALA A 160 -7.16 9.73 5.38
N VAL A 161 -7.64 10.21 4.23
CA VAL A 161 -7.96 9.37 3.08
C VAL A 161 -7.25 9.86 1.84
N LEU A 162 -6.86 8.91 0.98
CA LEU A 162 -6.39 9.16 -0.37
C LEU A 162 -7.26 8.36 -1.33
N SER A 163 -7.91 9.05 -2.27
CA SER A 163 -8.91 8.46 -3.17
C SER A 163 -9.99 7.68 -2.40
N GLN A 164 -10.53 8.29 -1.34
CA GLN A 164 -11.56 7.72 -0.46
C GLN A 164 -11.16 6.49 0.38
N ASN A 165 -9.87 6.09 0.36
CA ASN A 165 -9.37 4.98 1.16
C ASN A 165 -8.46 5.49 2.29
N PRO A 166 -8.56 4.94 3.52
CA PRO A 166 -7.72 5.34 4.63
C PRO A 166 -6.25 5.09 4.32
N VAL A 167 -5.41 6.07 4.64
CA VAL A 167 -3.96 6.01 4.40
C VAL A 167 -3.20 6.43 5.66
N SER A 168 -2.06 5.78 5.90
CA SER A 168 -1.13 6.21 6.96
C SER A 168 -0.52 7.56 6.61
N VAL A 169 -0.55 8.51 7.54
CA VAL A 169 0.15 9.79 7.38
C VAL A 169 1.39 9.80 8.26
N ILE A 170 2.52 10.18 7.68
CA ILE A 170 3.75 10.43 8.43
C ILE A 170 3.68 11.87 8.94
N PRO A 171 3.78 12.13 10.26
CA PRO A 171 3.87 13.48 10.77
C PRO A 171 5.00 14.24 10.08
N ALA A 172 4.70 15.44 9.56
CA ALA A 172 5.71 16.25 8.90
C ALA A 172 6.87 16.51 9.86
N LYS A 173 8.10 16.42 9.35
CA LYS A 173 9.29 16.74 10.15
C LYS A 173 9.22 18.22 10.49
N GLU A 174 9.22 18.55 11.78
CA GLU A 174 9.37 19.92 12.22
C GLU A 174 10.67 20.49 11.63
N SER A 175 10.54 21.41 10.66
CA SER A 175 11.68 22.20 10.22
C SER A 175 12.06 23.12 11.37
N LYS A 176 13.19 22.84 12.02
CA LYS A 176 13.83 23.75 12.96
C LYS A 176 14.25 25.03 12.23
N GLU A 177 13.35 25.99 12.01
CA GLU A 177 13.74 27.34 11.62
C GLU A 177 12.64 28.36 11.95
N SER A 178 13.04 29.47 12.58
CA SER A 178 12.25 30.67 12.95
C SER A 178 11.61 30.69 14.34
N THR A 179 12.44 30.51 15.36
CA THR A 179 12.43 31.44 16.51
C THR A 179 13.64 32.36 16.33
N ALA A 180 13.43 33.49 15.65
CA ALA A 180 14.32 34.65 15.80
C ALA A 180 13.63 35.61 16.79
N PRO A 181 14.33 36.05 17.85
CA PRO A 181 13.80 36.99 18.85
C PRO A 181 13.58 38.39 18.28
#